data_AF-A0A5D0QH04-F1
#
_entry.id   AF-A0A5D0QH04-F1
#
_cell.length_a   1.000
_cell.length_b   1.000
_cell.length_c   1.000
_cell.angle_alpha   90.00
_cell.angle_beta   90.00
_cell.angle_gamma   90.00
#
_symmetry.space_group_name_H-M   'P 1'
#
loop_
_entity.id
_entity.type
_entity.pdbx_description
1 polymer ?
#
loop_
_entity_poly.entity_id
_entity_poly.type
_entity_poly.pdbx_seq_one_letter_code
_entity_poly.pdbx_strand_id
1 'polypeptide(L)'
;MLLTITTTARPATDLGFLLHKHPDRVQEFSQSFGKATVFYPEAAEERCTVALLLDVDPIALVRSRGKNSPDFTLSQYVNDRPYAASSLLAVALADVFRTARAGRCKARPELPGTPLPLELRLPALPCRGGPELARRLFEPLGWEVDARPVPLDDGFPEWGESRYVGLTLRGAIRLADALNHLYVLLPVLDDGKHYWVAPDEVDKLIRAGEGWLGGHPERGLITRRYLGRRWALARTALARLAELGDETEEELEPAVEEDAPANVTAADEAAAAEAEAADEAAAAEAEAAGPHPEPLPQDQPTTPKPKPLNTLRREAILTKLEELGATTVIDLGCGQGELVGALLTRPRFARVSGMDVSPMALTIAARKLRLDRMPDARRARLTLFQGALTYTDKRLSGYDAAVLMEVIEHVDPPRLPALEQVVFGRARPRHVLVTTPNVEYNVRYEFLTGLRHPDHRFEWTRAEFAGWATRVAGRYGYQVAFAPVGDDDPELGPPTQMGVFTLDQRS
;
A
#
# COMPACT_ATOMS: atom_id res chain seq x y z
N MET A 1 6.89 5.74 20.91
CA MET A 1 7.30 6.73 19.88
C MET A 1 7.31 8.14 20.45
N LEU A 2 8.11 9.05 19.92
CA LEU A 2 8.22 10.43 20.41
C LEU A 2 8.20 11.46 19.26
N LEU A 3 7.41 12.51 19.45
CA LEU A 3 7.50 13.78 18.72
C LEU A 3 7.73 14.90 19.74
N THR A 4 8.70 15.77 19.50
CA THR A 4 8.82 17.03 20.25
C THR A 4 8.63 18.22 19.32
N ILE A 5 7.92 19.24 19.80
CA ILE A 5 7.71 20.52 19.10
C ILE A 5 8.25 21.60 20.02
N THR A 6 9.24 22.34 19.55
CA THR A 6 9.89 23.43 20.29
C THR A 6 9.65 24.75 19.57
N THR A 7 9.46 25.83 20.33
CA THR A 7 9.48 27.20 19.83
C THR A 7 10.32 28.09 20.73
N THR A 8 10.88 29.13 20.12
CA THR A 8 11.55 30.25 20.81
C THR A 8 10.87 31.59 20.51
N ALA A 9 9.63 31.57 19.98
CA ALA A 9 8.78 32.76 19.94
C ALA A 9 8.61 33.31 21.36
N ARG A 10 8.41 34.62 21.54
CA ARG A 10 8.25 35.21 22.89
C ARG A 10 6.82 35.74 23.09
N PRO A 11 6.10 35.32 24.14
CA PRO A 11 6.50 34.31 25.13
C PRO A 11 6.36 32.88 24.58
N ALA A 12 7.37 32.02 24.77
CA ALA A 12 7.39 30.68 24.16
C ALA A 12 6.30 29.78 24.74
N THR A 13 5.88 30.04 25.98
CA THR A 13 4.76 29.37 26.64
C THR A 13 3.43 29.51 25.89
N ASP A 14 3.30 30.46 24.95
CA ASP A 14 2.10 30.56 24.12
C ASP A 14 1.86 29.32 23.24
N LEU A 15 2.90 28.48 23.06
CA LEU A 15 2.75 27.14 22.48
C LEU A 15 1.69 26.30 23.20
N GLY A 16 1.52 26.47 24.52
CA GLY A 16 0.48 25.81 25.30
C GLY A 16 -0.95 26.20 24.89
N PHE A 17 -1.18 27.49 24.65
CA PHE A 17 -2.47 28.00 24.18
C PHE A 17 -2.77 27.53 22.75
N LEU A 18 -1.76 27.54 21.88
CA LEU A 18 -1.90 27.11 20.49
C LEU A 18 -2.21 25.61 20.37
N LEU A 19 -1.60 24.77 21.21
CA LEU A 19 -1.85 23.32 21.25
C LEU A 19 -3.05 22.91 22.09
N HIS A 20 -3.65 23.85 22.83
CA HIS A 20 -4.70 23.59 23.82
C HIS A 20 -4.24 22.56 24.86
N LYS A 21 -3.01 22.70 25.34
CA LYS A 21 -2.39 21.85 26.35
C LYS A 21 -1.64 22.73 27.35
N HIS A 22 -2.05 22.65 28.62
CA HIS A 22 -1.44 23.47 29.66
C HIS A 22 -0.05 22.92 30.03
N PRO A 23 1.01 23.76 30.07
CA PRO A 23 2.38 23.31 30.39
C PRO A 23 2.51 22.53 31.71
N ASP A 24 1.83 23.00 32.76
CA ASP A 24 1.86 22.35 34.09
C ASP A 24 1.02 21.06 34.21
N ARG A 25 0.45 20.56 33.11
CA ARG A 25 -0.39 19.36 33.12
C ARG A 25 0.13 18.31 32.16
N VAL A 26 0.45 17.14 32.73
CA VAL A 26 0.58 15.91 31.96
C VAL A 26 -0.83 15.44 31.61
N GLN A 27 -1.10 15.24 30.32
CA GLN A 27 -2.41 14.84 29.82
C GLN A 27 -2.30 13.52 29.05
N GLU A 28 -3.23 12.62 29.29
CA GLU A 28 -3.23 11.28 28.72
C GLU A 28 -4.50 11.06 27.90
N PHE A 29 -4.33 10.49 26.71
CA PHE A 29 -5.39 10.24 25.74
C PHE A 29 -5.37 8.77 25.36
N SER A 30 -6.51 8.08 25.55
CA SER A 30 -6.66 6.70 25.11
C SER A 30 -6.68 6.63 23.59
N GLN A 31 -5.99 5.65 23.02
CA GLN A 31 -5.97 5.37 21.59
C GLN A 31 -6.36 3.90 21.39
N SER A 32 -6.88 3.53 20.21
CA SER A 32 -7.25 2.13 19.90
C SER A 32 -6.08 1.15 19.94
N PHE A 33 -4.84 1.67 19.96
CA PHE A 33 -3.59 0.93 19.96
C PHE A 33 -2.69 1.24 21.17
N GLY A 34 -3.19 1.94 22.18
CA GLY A 34 -2.40 2.28 23.38
C GLY A 34 -2.78 3.63 23.96
N LYS A 35 -1.77 4.42 24.35
CA LYS A 35 -1.96 5.69 25.06
C LYS A 35 -1.02 6.77 24.54
N ALA A 36 -1.57 7.94 24.24
CA ALA A 36 -0.81 9.14 23.92
C ALA A 36 -0.70 10.03 25.15
N THR A 37 0.50 10.48 25.48
CA THR A 37 0.78 11.35 26.62
C THR A 37 1.38 12.66 26.12
N VAL A 38 0.81 13.77 26.54
CA VAL A 38 1.33 15.12 26.28
C VAL A 38 1.87 15.72 27.56
N PHE A 39 3.11 16.21 27.51
CA PHE A 39 3.74 16.93 28.60
C PHE A 39 4.77 17.93 28.06
N TYR A 40 5.19 18.85 28.92
CA TYR A 40 6.16 19.90 28.56
C TYR A 40 7.46 19.67 29.32
N PRO A 41 8.49 19.06 28.69
CA PRO A 41 9.80 18.93 29.31
C PRO A 41 10.47 20.28 29.60
N GLU A 42 10.10 21.34 28.87
CA GLU A 42 10.61 22.70 29.05
C GLU A 42 9.48 23.70 28.76
N ALA A 43 9.25 24.64 29.68
CA ALA A 43 8.23 25.69 29.53
C ALA A 43 8.73 26.99 30.19
N ALA A 44 9.64 27.68 29.50
CA ALA A 44 10.16 28.99 29.87
C ALA A 44 9.69 30.07 28.90
N GLU A 45 9.92 31.34 29.23
CA GLU A 45 9.53 32.48 28.38
C GLU A 45 10.32 32.51 27.06
N GLU A 46 11.59 32.08 27.11
CA GLU A 46 12.51 32.07 25.97
C GLU A 46 12.39 30.83 25.10
N ARG A 47 11.95 29.72 25.69
CA ARG A 47 11.88 28.42 25.03
C ARG A 47 10.83 27.54 25.67
N CYS A 48 10.01 26.92 24.82
CA CYS A 48 8.97 25.99 25.25
C CYS A 48 8.98 24.79 24.31
N THR A 49 9.01 23.59 24.91
CA THR A 49 8.99 22.32 24.20
C THR A 49 7.84 21.49 24.74
N VAL A 50 6.97 21.04 23.83
CA VAL A 50 5.99 19.99 24.12
C VAL A 50 6.52 18.65 23.60
N ALA A 51 6.17 17.57 24.29
CA ALA A 51 6.38 16.19 23.86
C ALA A 51 5.03 15.49 23.69
N LEU A 52 4.85 14.82 22.56
CA LEU A 52 3.81 13.81 22.33
C LEU A 52 4.49 12.44 22.36
N LEU A 53 4.31 11.73 23.47
CA LEU A 53 4.81 10.37 23.68
C LEU A 53 3.69 9.39 23.43
N LEU A 54 3.86 8.50 22.45
CA LEU A 54 2.92 7.43 22.18
C LEU A 54 3.46 6.11 22.74
N ASP A 55 2.74 5.56 23.70
CA ASP A 55 2.97 4.24 24.28
C ASP A 55 1.97 3.27 23.65
N VAL A 56 2.47 2.41 22.74
CA VAL A 56 1.64 1.46 22.01
C VAL A 56 1.61 0.16 22.78
N ASP A 57 0.41 -0.35 23.05
CA ASP A 57 0.25 -1.68 23.59
C ASP A 57 0.36 -2.70 22.44
N PRO A 58 1.47 -3.46 22.33
CA PRO A 58 1.66 -4.41 21.25
C PRO A 58 0.62 -5.54 21.27
N ILE A 59 0.09 -5.89 22.44
CA ILE A 59 -0.92 -6.93 22.61
C ILE A 59 -2.28 -6.40 22.15
N ALA A 60 -2.67 -5.19 22.55
CA ALA A 60 -3.90 -4.56 22.08
C ALA A 60 -3.89 -4.31 20.57
N LEU A 61 -2.73 -3.94 20.00
CA LEU A 61 -2.56 -3.75 18.55
C LEU A 61 -2.77 -5.06 17.76
N VAL A 62 -2.40 -6.20 18.33
CA VAL A 62 -2.68 -7.52 17.73
C VAL A 62 -4.15 -7.89 17.90
N ARG A 63 -4.76 -7.60 19.06
CA ARG A 63 -6.16 -7.95 19.39
C ARG A 63 -7.22 -7.07 18.73
N SER A 64 -6.90 -5.81 18.39
CA SER A 64 -7.82 -4.89 17.70
C SER A 64 -8.01 -5.24 16.22
N ARG A 65 -7.19 -6.15 15.67
CA ARG A 65 -7.53 -6.88 14.45
C ARG A 65 -8.63 -7.88 14.78
N GLY A 66 -9.82 -7.68 14.21
CA GLY A 66 -10.99 -8.51 14.48
C GLY A 66 -10.74 -10.02 14.42
N LYS A 67 -11.60 -10.79 15.11
CA LYS A 67 -11.58 -12.24 15.41
C LYS A 67 -11.21 -13.24 14.28
N ASN A 68 -10.94 -12.77 13.06
CA ASN A 68 -10.56 -13.56 11.90
C ASN A 68 -9.10 -13.36 11.44
N SER A 69 -8.21 -12.78 12.27
CA SER A 69 -6.77 -12.81 12.01
C SER A 69 -6.16 -14.07 12.63
N PRO A 70 -5.59 -15.00 11.84
CA PRO A 70 -4.97 -16.19 12.41
C PRO A 70 -3.73 -15.80 13.25
N ASP A 71 -3.70 -16.42 14.43
CA ASP A 71 -2.67 -16.34 15.45
C ASP A 71 -1.31 -16.89 14.96
N PHE A 72 -0.23 -16.39 15.59
CA PHE A 72 1.16 -16.89 15.54
C PHE A 72 2.05 -16.54 14.33
N THR A 73 2.40 -15.25 14.18
CA THR A 73 3.73 -14.90 13.64
C THR A 73 4.51 -14.10 14.69
N LEU A 74 5.76 -14.48 14.97
CA LEU A 74 6.62 -13.79 15.95
C LEU A 74 6.73 -12.28 15.65
N SER A 75 6.67 -11.91 14.37
CA SER A 75 6.64 -10.52 13.86
C SER A 75 5.41 -9.70 14.29
N GLN A 76 4.33 -10.31 14.76
CA GLN A 76 3.18 -9.59 15.32
C GLN A 76 3.42 -9.17 16.77
N TYR A 77 4.21 -9.95 17.51
CA TYR A 77 4.53 -9.71 18.93
C TYR A 77 5.82 -8.92 19.10
N VAL A 78 6.82 -9.18 18.25
CA VAL A 78 8.10 -8.46 18.20
C VAL A 78 8.19 -7.73 16.87
N ASN A 79 7.88 -6.43 16.91
CA ASN A 79 8.06 -5.51 15.81
C ASN A 79 8.41 -4.12 16.32
N ASP A 80 8.87 -3.30 15.40
CA ASP A 80 9.28 -1.91 15.63
C ASP A 80 8.10 -0.92 15.81
N ARG A 81 6.85 -1.33 15.55
CA ARG A 81 5.71 -0.41 15.51
C ARG A 81 5.50 0.36 16.81
N PRO A 82 5.70 -0.20 18.02
CA PRO A 82 5.56 0.57 19.25
C PRO A 82 6.57 1.71 19.39
N TYR A 83 7.70 1.60 18.69
CA TYR A 83 8.88 2.43 18.90
C TYR A 83 9.06 3.46 17.78
N ALA A 84 8.65 3.12 16.56
CA ALA A 84 8.83 3.91 15.35
C ALA A 84 7.70 4.94 15.14
N ALA A 85 8.07 6.21 14.89
CA ALA A 85 7.18 7.33 14.57
C ALA A 85 6.47 7.17 13.21
N SER A 86 5.52 6.23 13.18
CA SER A 86 4.82 5.75 11.99
C SER A 86 3.46 6.44 11.78
N SER A 87 2.62 5.87 10.90
CA SER A 87 1.22 6.29 10.73
C SER A 87 0.39 6.34 12.03
N LEU A 88 0.74 5.56 13.07
CA LEU A 88 0.08 5.61 14.39
C LEU A 88 0.29 6.97 15.09
N LEU A 89 1.47 7.58 14.92
CA LEU A 89 1.75 8.91 15.46
C LEU A 89 0.93 9.99 14.75
N ALA A 90 0.70 9.85 13.44
CA ALA A 90 -0.17 10.76 12.68
C ALA A 90 -1.63 10.69 13.19
N VAL A 91 -2.13 9.49 13.50
CA VAL A 91 -3.46 9.31 14.10
C VAL A 91 -3.54 9.97 15.48
N ALA A 92 -2.56 9.72 16.35
CA ALA A 92 -2.51 10.35 17.68
C ALA A 92 -2.42 11.89 17.57
N LEU A 93 -1.63 12.41 16.63
CA LEU A 93 -1.51 13.85 16.38
C LEU A 93 -2.84 14.45 15.90
N ALA A 94 -3.57 13.75 15.03
CA ALA A 94 -4.87 14.20 14.54
C ALA A 94 -5.93 14.29 15.63
N ASP A 95 -5.90 13.36 16.59
CA ASP A 95 -6.83 13.33 17.71
C ASP A 95 -6.45 14.34 18.80
N VAL A 96 -5.21 14.27 19.30
CA VAL A 96 -4.72 15.06 20.44
C VAL A 96 -4.60 16.55 20.13
N PHE A 97 -4.19 16.91 18.90
CA PHE A 97 -3.98 18.28 18.46
C PHE A 97 -5.03 18.75 17.42
N ARG A 98 -6.21 18.14 17.42
CA ARG A 98 -7.32 18.44 16.49
C ARG A 98 -7.62 19.94 16.34
N THR A 99 -7.75 20.66 17.45
CA THR A 99 -8.07 22.10 17.43
C THR A 99 -6.93 22.96 16.88
N ALA A 100 -5.69 22.61 17.23
CA ALA A 100 -4.49 23.31 16.76
C ALA A 100 -4.29 23.13 15.26
N ARG A 101 -4.51 21.91 14.73
CA ARG A 101 -4.48 21.60 13.30
C ARG A 101 -5.48 22.39 12.47
N ALA A 102 -6.62 22.75 13.07
CA ALA A 102 -7.62 23.57 12.45
C ALA A 102 -7.32 25.08 12.55
N GLY A 103 -6.16 25.48 13.08
CA GLY A 103 -5.77 26.88 13.20
C GLY A 103 -6.62 27.70 14.17
N ARG A 104 -7.26 27.06 15.16
CA ARG A 104 -8.15 27.76 16.10
C ARG A 104 -7.49 27.94 17.47
N CYS A 105 -7.53 29.14 18.02
CA CYS A 105 -7.18 29.42 19.41
C CYS A 105 -8.05 30.55 19.98
N LYS A 106 -8.98 30.26 20.89
CA LYS A 106 -9.86 31.29 21.48
C LYS A 106 -9.15 32.19 22.50
N ALA A 107 -8.16 31.64 23.22
CA ALA A 107 -7.44 32.36 24.26
C ALA A 107 -6.43 33.39 23.70
N ARG A 108 -5.99 33.18 22.45
CA ARG A 108 -5.02 33.98 21.71
C ARG A 108 -5.37 33.96 20.21
N PRO A 109 -6.43 34.66 19.78
CA PRO A 109 -6.93 34.59 18.40
C PRO A 109 -5.94 35.06 17.33
N GLU A 110 -4.98 35.90 17.70
CA GLU A 110 -3.97 36.48 16.81
C GLU A 110 -2.84 35.50 16.43
N LEU A 111 -2.55 34.52 17.29
CA LEU A 111 -1.36 33.66 17.14
C LEU A 111 -1.45 32.55 16.08
N PRO A 112 -2.60 31.87 15.83
CA PRO A 112 -2.65 30.75 14.90
C PRO A 112 -2.24 31.11 13.45
N GLY A 113 -2.49 32.34 13.03
CA GLY A 113 -2.13 32.84 11.70
C GLY A 113 -0.65 33.22 11.56
N THR A 114 0.10 33.31 12.66
CA THR A 114 1.49 33.78 12.66
C THR A 114 2.47 32.61 12.48
N PRO A 115 3.43 32.71 11.54
CA PRO A 115 4.55 31.77 11.48
C PRO A 115 5.42 31.85 12.74
N LEU A 116 5.77 30.69 13.31
CA LEU A 116 6.59 30.59 14.51
C LEU A 116 7.93 29.93 14.17
N PRO A 117 9.04 30.32 14.83
CA PRO A 117 10.29 29.57 14.76
C PRO A 117 10.11 28.22 15.45
N LEU A 118 9.81 27.19 14.67
CA LEU A 118 9.54 25.83 15.15
C LEU A 118 10.73 24.92 14.92
N GLU A 119 11.01 24.07 15.91
CA GLU A 119 11.88 22.90 15.77
C GLU A 119 11.08 21.63 16.10
N LEU A 120 10.91 20.74 15.12
CA LEU A 120 10.27 19.44 15.30
C LEU A 120 11.34 18.34 15.35
N ARG A 121 11.26 17.40 16.29
CA ARG A 121 12.16 16.23 16.32
C ARG A 121 11.41 14.92 16.40
N LEU A 122 11.83 13.97 15.56
CA LEU A 122 11.38 12.59 15.54
C LEU A 122 12.62 11.68 15.54
N PRO A 123 13.01 11.11 16.69
CA PRO A 123 14.26 10.34 16.81
C PRO A 123 14.30 9.05 15.99
N ALA A 124 13.15 8.44 15.72
CA ALA A 124 13.05 7.17 15.02
C ALA A 124 11.86 7.19 14.05
N LEU A 125 12.08 7.72 12.85
CA LEU A 125 11.08 7.80 11.78
C LEU A 125 11.36 6.72 10.71
N PRO A 126 10.45 5.75 10.48
CA PRO A 126 10.58 4.87 9.33
C PRO A 126 10.51 5.69 8.04
N CYS A 127 11.54 5.60 7.22
CA CYS A 127 11.66 6.38 6.00
C CYS A 127 12.05 5.49 4.81
N ARG A 128 11.05 4.94 4.12
CA ARG A 128 11.25 4.13 2.90
C ARG A 128 11.58 5.02 1.72
N GLY A 129 12.88 5.26 1.54
CA GLY A 129 13.44 6.25 0.63
C GLY A 129 14.63 7.01 1.22
N GLY A 130 14.95 6.76 2.50
CA GLY A 130 16.12 7.30 3.18
C GLY A 130 16.03 8.81 3.43
N PRO A 131 17.12 9.42 3.91
CA PRO A 131 17.18 10.86 4.21
C PRO A 131 16.79 11.77 3.04
N GLU A 132 17.15 11.39 1.81
CA GLU A 132 16.86 12.20 0.62
C GLU A 132 15.36 12.34 0.35
N LEU A 133 14.57 11.30 0.64
CA LEU A 133 13.12 11.41 0.52
C LEU A 133 12.56 12.40 1.54
N ALA A 134 13.05 12.39 2.78
CA ALA A 134 12.61 13.34 3.80
C ALA A 134 12.90 14.79 3.37
N ARG A 135 14.08 15.06 2.80
CA ARG A 135 14.44 16.37 2.25
C ARG A 135 13.48 16.80 1.14
N ARG A 136 13.26 15.96 0.12
CA ARG A 136 12.33 16.23 -0.99
C ARG A 136 10.89 16.51 -0.55
N LEU A 137 10.46 15.96 0.59
CA LEU A 137 9.09 16.15 1.10
C LEU A 137 8.94 17.36 2.02
N PHE A 138 9.98 17.76 2.76
CA PHE A 138 9.87 18.85 3.74
C PHE A 138 10.56 20.15 3.29
N GLU A 139 11.65 20.12 2.53
CA GLU A 139 12.33 21.34 2.08
C GLU A 139 11.43 22.25 1.23
N PRO A 140 10.61 21.74 0.27
CA PRO A 140 9.69 22.60 -0.50
C PRO A 140 8.62 23.29 0.35
N LEU A 141 8.40 22.83 1.58
CA LEU A 141 7.43 23.40 2.53
C LEU A 141 8.06 24.46 3.44
N GLY A 142 9.32 24.84 3.20
CA GLY A 142 10.03 25.86 3.97
C GLY A 142 10.74 25.34 5.22
N TRP A 143 10.98 24.03 5.30
CA TRP A 143 11.78 23.43 6.38
C TRP A 143 13.25 23.33 6.01
N GLU A 144 14.12 23.69 6.95
CA GLU A 144 15.48 23.16 7.02
C GLU A 144 15.41 21.73 7.59
N VAL A 145 15.98 20.76 6.87
CA VAL A 145 15.85 19.33 7.16
C VAL A 145 17.19 18.71 7.55
N ASP A 146 17.34 18.30 8.81
CA ASP A 146 18.42 17.42 9.26
C ASP A 146 17.88 16.00 9.39
N ALA A 147 18.21 15.15 8.43
CA ALA A 147 17.79 13.76 8.33
C ALA A 147 19.04 12.85 8.35
N ARG A 148 19.19 12.04 9.40
CA ARG A 148 20.33 11.13 9.57
C ARG A 148 19.87 9.69 9.69
N PRO A 149 20.43 8.74 8.93
CA PRO A 149 20.18 7.32 9.16
C PRO A 149 20.52 6.95 10.60
N VAL A 150 19.71 6.06 11.17
CA VAL A 150 19.99 5.45 12.48
C VAL A 150 20.69 4.12 12.20
N PRO A 151 21.86 3.84 12.80
CA PRO A 151 22.54 2.56 12.62
C PRO A 151 21.66 1.41 13.13
N LEU A 152 21.78 0.22 12.53
CA LEU A 152 21.04 -0.96 13.02
C LEU A 152 21.45 -1.32 14.45
N ASP A 153 22.74 -1.24 14.74
CA ASP A 153 23.32 -1.48 16.05
C ASP A 153 24.69 -0.78 16.15
N ASP A 154 24.88 0.08 17.15
CA ASP A 154 26.16 0.79 17.36
C ASP A 154 27.31 -0.18 17.70
N GLY A 155 27.00 -1.35 18.25
CA GLY A 155 27.97 -2.40 18.58
C GLY A 155 28.39 -3.26 17.39
N PHE A 156 27.63 -3.23 16.28
CA PHE A 156 27.89 -4.00 15.06
C PHE A 156 27.78 -3.13 13.79
N PRO A 157 28.75 -2.21 13.56
CA PRO A 157 28.70 -1.28 12.43
C PRO A 157 28.62 -1.98 11.06
N GLU A 158 29.10 -3.21 10.94
CA GLU A 158 29.05 -4.01 9.71
C GLU A 158 27.63 -4.40 9.28
N TRP A 159 26.63 -4.30 10.17
CA TRP A 159 25.23 -4.50 9.81
C TRP A 159 24.67 -3.34 8.99
N GLY A 160 25.31 -2.18 9.05
CA GLY A 160 24.97 -0.99 8.29
C GLY A 160 23.80 -0.20 8.88
N GLU A 161 23.25 0.68 8.05
CA GLU A 161 22.20 1.62 8.45
C GLU A 161 20.83 0.95 8.48
N SER A 162 20.00 1.35 9.45
CA SER A 162 18.60 0.94 9.50
C SER A 162 17.76 1.71 8.50
N ARG A 163 16.50 1.28 8.33
CA ARG A 163 15.49 2.02 7.55
C ARG A 163 14.93 3.25 8.28
N TYR A 164 15.39 3.50 9.51
CA TYR A 164 14.94 4.62 10.33
C TYR A 164 15.86 5.81 10.15
N VAL A 165 15.26 6.98 10.23
CA VAL A 165 15.95 8.26 10.18
C VAL A 165 15.62 9.02 11.46
N GLY A 166 16.64 9.59 12.09
CA GLY A 166 16.46 10.68 13.04
C GLY A 166 16.20 11.96 12.26
N LEU A 167 14.98 12.52 12.40
CA LEU A 167 14.55 13.70 11.65
C LEU A 167 14.42 14.90 12.59
N THR A 168 15.07 16.01 12.22
CA THR A 168 14.84 17.33 12.80
C THR A 168 14.45 18.32 11.70
N LEU A 169 13.35 19.03 11.92
CA LEU A 169 12.82 20.06 11.01
C LEU A 169 12.89 21.41 11.71
N ARG A 170 13.44 22.43 11.06
CA ARG A 170 13.49 23.82 11.57
C ARG A 170 12.91 24.78 10.56
N GLY A 171 12.08 25.72 10.99
CA GLY A 171 11.50 26.70 10.07
C GLY A 171 10.56 27.69 10.74
N ALA A 172 10.31 28.80 10.06
CA ALA A 172 9.29 29.78 10.46
C ALA A 172 7.94 29.38 9.84
N ILE A 173 7.17 28.54 10.52
CA ILE A 173 5.97 27.89 9.97
C ILE A 173 4.79 28.08 10.93
N ARG A 174 3.56 28.23 10.40
CA ARG A 174 2.35 28.25 11.24
C ARG A 174 2.19 26.90 11.92
N LEU A 175 1.80 26.87 13.19
CA LEU A 175 1.70 25.61 13.93
C LEU A 175 0.70 24.63 13.28
N ALA A 176 -0.42 25.14 12.75
CA ALA A 176 -1.41 24.33 12.05
C ALA A 176 -0.80 23.62 10.83
N ASP A 177 -0.04 24.35 10.00
CA ASP A 177 0.64 23.80 8.83
C ASP A 177 1.67 22.75 9.25
N ALA A 178 2.49 23.03 10.27
CA ALA A 178 3.48 22.07 10.76
C ALA A 178 2.86 20.74 11.20
N LEU A 179 1.73 20.80 11.92
CA LEU A 179 0.99 19.61 12.33
C LEU A 179 0.35 18.89 11.13
N ASN A 180 -0.17 19.62 10.15
CA ASN A 180 -0.78 19.02 8.94
C ASN A 180 0.27 18.42 7.99
N HIS A 181 1.45 19.03 7.86
CA HIS A 181 2.60 18.46 7.17
C HIS A 181 2.97 17.10 7.77
N LEU A 182 3.14 17.02 9.11
CA LEU A 182 3.42 15.73 9.78
C LEU A 182 2.27 14.74 9.60
N TYR A 183 1.02 15.16 9.76
CA TYR A 183 -0.16 14.31 9.58
C TYR A 183 -0.19 13.62 8.20
N VAL A 184 0.11 14.36 7.13
CA VAL A 184 0.11 13.84 5.76
C VAL A 184 1.39 13.07 5.45
N LEU A 185 2.56 13.58 5.85
CA LEU A 185 3.84 13.06 5.38
C LEU A 185 4.38 11.87 6.19
N LEU A 186 4.01 11.71 7.46
CA LEU A 186 4.45 10.53 8.24
C LEU A 186 3.98 9.20 7.60
N PRO A 187 2.71 9.03 7.19
CA PRO A 187 2.29 7.85 6.44
C PRO A 187 2.99 7.65 5.09
N VAL A 188 3.38 8.75 4.43
CA VAL A 188 4.08 8.73 3.12
C VAL A 188 5.52 8.24 3.26
N LEU A 189 6.20 8.63 4.34
CA LEU A 189 7.56 8.22 4.67
C LEU A 189 7.60 6.76 5.13
N ASP A 190 6.62 6.35 5.92
CA ASP A 190 6.46 4.96 6.39
C ASP A 190 6.17 3.99 5.23
N ASP A 191 5.40 4.44 4.22
CA ASP A 191 4.99 3.67 3.03
C ASP A 191 4.44 2.28 3.41
N GLY A 192 3.64 2.28 4.48
CA GLY A 192 3.06 1.10 5.12
C GLY A 192 1.85 1.44 5.98
N LYS A 193 0.78 2.02 5.42
CA LYS A 193 -0.47 2.24 6.18
C LYS A 193 -1.01 0.91 6.72
N HIS A 194 -1.30 0.87 8.03
CA HIS A 194 -1.71 -0.34 8.75
C HIS A 194 -3.23 -0.52 8.90
N TYR A 195 -4.02 0.41 8.33
CA TYR A 195 -5.48 0.37 8.30
C TYR A 195 -6.00 0.41 6.86
N TRP A 196 -7.26 0.01 6.66
CA TRP A 196 -7.90 0.02 5.34
C TRP A 196 -8.15 1.47 4.89
N VAL A 197 -7.61 1.85 3.74
CA VAL A 197 -7.83 3.19 3.15
C VAL A 197 -9.19 3.19 2.45
N ALA A 198 -10.15 3.90 3.03
CA ALA A 198 -11.51 4.10 2.53
C ALA A 198 -11.60 5.39 1.69
N PRO A 199 -12.69 5.61 0.92
CA PRO A 199 -12.84 6.79 0.05
C PRO A 199 -12.74 8.13 0.80
N ASP A 200 -13.19 8.19 2.05
CA ASP A 200 -13.10 9.37 2.93
C ASP A 200 -11.66 9.81 3.25
N GLU A 201 -10.67 8.93 3.07
CA GLU A 201 -9.26 9.30 3.19
C GLU A 201 -8.82 10.31 2.12
N VAL A 202 -9.54 10.39 0.98
CA VAL A 202 -9.33 11.43 -0.02
C VAL A 202 -9.71 12.78 0.55
N ASP A 203 -10.89 12.92 1.16
CA ASP A 203 -11.34 14.19 1.76
C ASP A 203 -10.42 14.63 2.89
N LYS A 204 -9.97 13.69 3.72
CA LYS A 204 -8.98 13.97 4.77
C LYS A 204 -7.65 14.47 4.20
N LEU A 205 -7.20 13.91 3.07
CA LEU A 205 -5.98 14.35 2.40
C LEU A 205 -6.15 15.76 1.82
N ILE A 206 -7.26 16.03 1.14
CA ILE A 206 -7.53 17.36 0.57
C ILE A 206 -7.57 18.41 1.68
N ARG A 207 -8.33 18.16 2.74
CA ARG A 207 -8.45 19.09 3.88
C ARG A 207 -7.11 19.34 4.60
N ALA A 208 -6.31 18.29 4.81
CA ALA A 208 -5.01 18.46 5.46
C ALA A 208 -3.91 18.98 4.53
N GLY A 209 -4.10 18.81 3.22
CA GLY A 209 -3.24 19.28 2.14
C GLY A 209 -3.56 20.69 1.65
N GLU A 210 -4.64 21.29 2.14
CA GLU A 210 -5.13 22.60 1.72
C GLU A 210 -4.03 23.67 1.86
N GLY A 211 -3.88 24.49 0.82
CA GLY A 211 -2.89 25.58 0.79
C GLY A 211 -1.44 25.17 0.48
N TRP A 212 -1.09 23.88 0.45
CA TRP A 212 0.30 23.47 0.18
C TRP A 212 0.45 22.26 -0.75
N LEU A 213 -0.43 21.27 -0.68
CA LEU A 213 -0.27 20.00 -1.39
C LEU A 213 -0.45 20.17 -2.91
N GLY A 214 -1.35 21.05 -3.35
CA GLY A 214 -1.56 21.35 -4.77
C GLY A 214 -0.29 21.87 -5.47
N GLY A 215 0.47 22.73 -4.79
CA GLY A 215 1.73 23.31 -5.28
C GLY A 215 2.98 22.46 -5.01
N HIS A 216 2.87 21.36 -4.27
CA HIS A 216 4.04 20.58 -3.86
C HIS A 216 4.66 19.81 -5.06
N PRO A 217 5.98 19.86 -5.29
CA PRO A 217 6.63 19.17 -6.42
C PRO A 217 6.41 17.65 -6.39
N GLU A 218 6.37 17.08 -5.18
CA GLU A 218 6.12 15.66 -4.95
C GLU A 218 4.63 15.29 -4.78
N ARG A 219 3.67 16.15 -5.16
CA ARG A 219 2.22 15.91 -4.94
C ARG A 219 1.74 14.54 -5.45
N GLY A 220 2.26 14.08 -6.59
CA GLY A 220 1.94 12.75 -7.13
C GLY A 220 2.43 11.60 -6.24
N LEU A 221 3.64 11.72 -5.70
CA LEU A 221 4.22 10.74 -4.78
C LEU A 221 3.47 10.73 -3.44
N ILE A 222 3.22 11.91 -2.87
CA ILE A 222 2.51 12.10 -1.61
C ILE A 222 1.12 11.49 -1.69
N THR A 223 0.32 11.88 -2.69
CA THR A 223 -1.04 11.38 -2.87
C THR A 223 -1.07 9.86 -3.08
N ARG A 224 -0.16 9.33 -3.90
CA ARG A 224 -0.10 7.89 -4.16
C ARG A 224 0.25 7.09 -2.89
N ARG A 225 1.26 7.49 -2.13
CA ARG A 225 1.67 6.77 -0.92
C ARG A 225 0.67 6.97 0.23
N TYR A 226 0.14 8.17 0.39
CA TYR A 226 -0.89 8.46 1.39
C TYR A 226 -2.13 7.59 1.16
N LEU A 227 -2.57 7.39 -0.08
CA LEU A 227 -3.75 6.57 -0.39
C LEU A 227 -3.43 5.08 -0.57
N GLY A 228 -2.30 4.61 -0.01
CA GLY A 228 -1.92 3.19 -0.03
C GLY A 228 -1.74 2.63 -1.44
N ARG A 229 -1.30 3.47 -2.39
CA ARG A 229 -1.09 3.14 -3.81
C ARG A 229 -2.36 2.71 -4.55
N ARG A 230 -3.55 3.05 -4.04
CA ARG A 230 -4.84 2.80 -4.73
C ARG A 230 -5.04 3.80 -5.84
N TRP A 231 -4.79 3.36 -7.07
CA TRP A 231 -4.80 4.20 -8.27
C TRP A 231 -6.09 5.02 -8.47
N ALA A 232 -7.26 4.42 -8.22
CA ALA A 232 -8.55 5.11 -8.35
C ALA A 232 -8.67 6.31 -7.40
N LEU A 233 -8.35 6.11 -6.11
CA LEU A 233 -8.39 7.17 -5.11
C LEU A 233 -7.33 8.24 -5.38
N ALA A 234 -6.12 7.82 -5.78
CA ALA A 234 -5.04 8.74 -6.10
C ALA A 234 -5.38 9.63 -7.30
N ARG A 235 -6.04 9.08 -8.32
CA ARG A 235 -6.52 9.86 -9.47
C ARG A 235 -7.60 10.85 -9.08
N THR A 236 -8.59 10.44 -8.27
CA THR A 236 -9.64 11.33 -7.77
C THR A 236 -9.05 12.48 -6.94
N ALA A 237 -8.11 12.18 -6.05
CA ALA A 237 -7.43 13.20 -5.24
C ALA A 237 -6.60 14.16 -6.11
N LEU A 238 -5.85 13.67 -7.09
CA LEU A 238 -5.07 14.50 -7.99
C LEU A 238 -5.95 15.38 -8.90
N ALA A 239 -7.10 14.88 -9.35
CA ALA A 239 -8.06 15.68 -10.12
C ALA A 239 -8.60 16.85 -9.29
N ARG A 240 -9.04 16.58 -8.05
CA ARG A 240 -9.53 17.63 -7.13
C ARG A 240 -8.45 18.64 -6.74
N LEU A 241 -7.21 18.19 -6.54
CA LEU A 241 -6.08 19.09 -6.28
C LEU A 241 -5.72 19.96 -7.50
N ALA A 242 -6.00 19.49 -8.72
CA ALA A 242 -5.81 20.27 -9.94
C ALA A 242 -6.93 21.31 -10.11
N GLU A 243 -8.19 20.95 -9.81
CA GLU A 243 -9.33 21.87 -9.80
C GLU A 243 -9.10 23.03 -8.80
N LEU A 244 -8.64 22.72 -7.59
CA LEU A 244 -8.28 23.72 -6.57
C LEU A 244 -7.04 24.58 -6.92
N GLY A 245 -6.25 24.17 -7.91
CA GLY A 245 -5.04 24.87 -8.36
C GLY A 245 -5.26 25.85 -9.50
N ASP A 246 -6.38 25.74 -10.23
CA ASP A 246 -6.76 26.61 -11.34
C ASP A 246 -7.72 27.75 -10.92
N GLU A 247 -8.23 27.74 -9.68
CA GLU A 247 -9.11 28.78 -9.14
C GLU A 247 -8.27 29.93 -8.53
N THR A 248 -7.94 30.93 -9.34
CA THR A 248 -7.67 32.30 -8.85
C THR A 248 -8.96 32.92 -8.32
N GLU A 249 -8.94 33.36 -7.05
CA GLU A 249 -9.83 34.33 -6.37
C GLU A 249 -11.25 34.55 -6.92
N GLU A 250 -12.27 34.05 -6.19
CA GLU A 250 -13.68 34.50 -6.03
C GLU A 250 -14.53 33.25 -5.70
N GLU A 251 -15.37 33.09 -4.67
CA GLU A 251 -16.02 33.93 -3.66
C GLU A 251 -16.30 33.06 -2.41
N LEU A 252 -16.25 33.68 -1.22
CA LEU A 252 -16.64 33.10 0.06
C LEU A 252 -18.16 33.24 0.28
N GLU A 253 -18.87 32.13 0.58
CA GLU A 253 -20.13 32.15 1.36
C GLU A 253 -20.20 30.97 2.35
N PRO A 254 -20.91 31.12 3.49
CA PRO A 254 -20.54 30.47 4.76
C PRO A 254 -21.20 29.10 5.02
N ALA A 255 -20.64 28.43 6.04
CA ALA A 255 -20.96 27.08 6.49
C ALA A 255 -22.41 26.89 6.98
N VAL A 256 -23.05 25.82 6.51
CA VAL A 256 -24.18 25.17 7.17
C VAL A 256 -23.65 24.25 8.28
N GLU A 257 -24.23 24.37 9.47
CA GLU A 257 -23.89 23.58 10.66
C GLU A 257 -24.15 22.09 10.44
N GLU A 258 -23.14 21.25 10.69
CA GLU A 258 -23.32 19.80 10.84
C GLU A 258 -23.59 19.47 12.31
N ASP A 259 -24.81 19.01 12.57
CA ASP A 259 -25.13 18.22 13.76
C ASP A 259 -24.32 16.91 13.75
N ALA A 260 -23.77 16.57 14.92
CA ALA A 260 -23.00 15.34 15.12
C ALA A 260 -23.90 14.09 14.96
N PRO A 261 -23.47 13.04 14.24
CA PRO A 261 -24.18 11.78 14.33
C PRO A 261 -23.75 11.03 15.59
N ALA A 262 -24.77 10.58 16.32
CA ALA A 262 -24.67 9.63 17.42
C ALA A 262 -24.17 8.26 16.93
N ASN A 263 -23.65 7.48 17.89
CA ASN A 263 -23.13 6.11 17.73
C ASN A 263 -23.92 5.26 16.72
N VAL A 264 -23.23 4.85 15.65
CA VAL A 264 -23.69 3.82 14.71
C VAL A 264 -23.48 2.45 15.38
N THR A 265 -24.52 1.63 15.43
CA THR A 265 -24.43 0.25 15.93
C THR A 265 -24.44 -0.74 14.78
N ALA A 266 -23.98 -1.97 15.04
CA ALA A 266 -23.90 -3.05 14.03
C ALA A 266 -25.25 -3.44 13.38
N ALA A 267 -26.39 -2.92 13.87
CA ALA A 267 -27.69 -3.06 13.23
C ALA A 267 -27.88 -2.08 12.05
N ASP A 268 -27.25 -0.90 12.10
CA ASP A 268 -27.36 0.14 11.08
C ASP A 268 -26.54 -0.21 9.81
N GLU A 269 -25.45 -0.98 9.97
CA GLU A 269 -24.64 -1.49 8.85
C GLU A 269 -25.37 -2.56 8.02
N ALA A 270 -26.31 -3.30 8.62
CA ALA A 270 -27.08 -4.32 7.92
C ALA A 270 -28.22 -3.70 7.07
N ALA A 271 -28.84 -2.64 7.58
CA ALA A 271 -29.90 -1.92 6.85
C ALA A 271 -29.34 -1.12 5.66
N ALA A 272 -28.14 -0.56 5.77
CA ALA A 272 -27.48 0.14 4.66
C ALA A 272 -27.11 -0.80 3.50
N ALA A 273 -26.72 -2.04 3.81
CA ALA A 273 -26.37 -3.05 2.80
C ALA A 273 -27.60 -3.61 2.04
N GLU A 274 -28.78 -3.59 2.66
CA GLU A 274 -30.04 -3.97 1.99
C GLU A 274 -30.59 -2.83 1.11
N ALA A 275 -30.34 -1.56 1.47
CA ALA A 275 -30.71 -0.40 0.66
C ALA A 275 -29.85 -0.26 -0.61
N GLU A 276 -28.53 -0.49 -0.53
CA GLU A 276 -27.64 -0.45 -1.71
C GLU A 276 -27.95 -1.56 -2.74
N ALA A 277 -28.42 -2.72 -2.28
CA ALA A 277 -28.80 -3.83 -3.17
C ALA A 277 -30.12 -3.57 -3.93
N ALA A 278 -30.98 -2.69 -3.41
CA ALA A 278 -32.22 -2.30 -4.07
C ALA A 278 -31.99 -1.20 -5.13
N ASP A 279 -31.03 -0.30 -4.90
CA ASP A 279 -30.68 0.78 -5.85
C ASP A 279 -29.91 0.26 -7.08
N GLU A 280 -29.04 -0.75 -6.92
CA GLU A 280 -28.36 -1.39 -8.07
C GLU A 280 -29.32 -2.16 -9.00
N ALA A 281 -30.46 -2.64 -8.48
CA ALA A 281 -31.48 -3.31 -9.27
C ALA A 281 -32.36 -2.32 -10.05
N ALA A 282 -32.61 -1.12 -9.51
CA ALA A 282 -33.41 -0.08 -10.16
C ALA A 282 -32.62 0.66 -11.27
N ALA A 283 -31.30 0.79 -11.13
CA ALA A 283 -30.45 1.43 -12.13
C ALA A 283 -30.32 0.62 -13.45
N ALA A 284 -30.57 -0.69 -13.41
CA ALA A 284 -30.48 -1.56 -14.59
C ALA A 284 -31.73 -1.51 -15.52
N GLU A 285 -32.86 -0.98 -15.05
CA GLU A 285 -34.11 -0.92 -15.84
C GLU A 285 -34.39 0.46 -16.48
N ALA A 286 -33.63 1.51 -16.13
CA ALA A 286 -33.85 2.88 -16.62
C ALA A 286 -33.09 3.25 -17.91
N GLU A 287 -32.18 2.39 -18.41
CA GLU A 287 -31.37 2.67 -19.61
C GLU A 287 -32.07 2.41 -20.97
N ALA A 288 -33.39 2.18 -20.98
CA ALA A 288 -34.14 1.82 -22.20
C ALA A 288 -35.12 2.88 -22.75
N ALA A 289 -35.28 4.07 -22.15
CA ALA A 289 -36.19 5.07 -22.73
C ALA A 289 -35.88 6.52 -22.32
N GLY A 290 -35.36 7.33 -23.26
CA GLY A 290 -35.24 8.79 -23.09
C GLY A 290 -34.54 9.48 -24.26
N PRO A 291 -34.96 10.67 -24.70
CA PRO A 291 -34.85 11.11 -26.10
C PRO A 291 -33.51 11.77 -26.46
N HIS A 292 -33.17 11.66 -27.75
CA HIS A 292 -32.00 12.24 -28.42
C HIS A 292 -31.82 13.76 -28.20
N PRO A 293 -30.59 14.21 -27.90
CA PRO A 293 -30.07 15.48 -28.38
C PRO A 293 -29.25 15.29 -29.67
N GLU A 294 -29.31 16.30 -30.53
CA GLU A 294 -28.74 16.35 -31.89
C GLU A 294 -27.20 16.16 -31.97
N PRO A 295 -26.66 15.74 -33.13
CA PRO A 295 -25.29 15.28 -33.25
C PRO A 295 -24.28 16.42 -33.42
N LEU A 296 -23.28 16.46 -32.55
CA LEU A 296 -22.02 17.17 -32.82
C LEU A 296 -21.17 16.35 -33.81
N PRO A 297 -20.34 16.99 -34.66
CA PRO A 297 -19.60 16.31 -35.71
C PRO A 297 -18.58 15.33 -35.11
N GLN A 298 -18.81 14.04 -35.29
CA GLN A 298 -17.90 12.96 -34.91
C GLN A 298 -16.95 12.69 -36.08
N ASP A 299 -15.73 13.21 -35.99
CA ASP A 299 -14.59 12.69 -36.75
C ASP A 299 -13.31 12.85 -35.92
N GLN A 300 -13.24 12.09 -34.83
CA GLN A 300 -11.96 11.64 -34.27
C GLN A 300 -12.10 10.17 -33.88
N PRO A 301 -11.34 9.24 -34.49
CA PRO A 301 -11.35 7.85 -34.08
C PRO A 301 -10.82 7.76 -32.65
N THR A 302 -11.69 7.40 -31.70
CA THR A 302 -11.27 7.04 -30.35
C THR A 302 -10.51 5.72 -30.44
N THR A 303 -9.18 5.79 -30.28
CA THR A 303 -8.35 4.60 -30.21
C THR A 303 -8.73 3.78 -28.97
N PRO A 304 -8.97 2.46 -29.10
CA PRO A 304 -9.35 1.62 -27.96
C PRO A 304 -8.21 1.60 -26.94
N LYS A 305 -8.53 1.83 -25.66
CA LYS A 305 -7.55 1.77 -24.57
C LYS A 305 -6.91 0.37 -24.54
N PRO A 306 -5.57 0.26 -24.51
CA PRO A 306 -4.89 -1.03 -24.51
C PRO A 306 -5.24 -1.85 -23.26
N LYS A 307 -5.37 -3.17 -23.43
CA LYS A 307 -5.65 -4.09 -22.32
C LYS A 307 -4.52 -4.03 -21.27
N PRO A 308 -4.83 -4.01 -19.96
CA PRO A 308 -3.82 -4.07 -18.92
C PRO A 308 -2.94 -5.32 -18.99
N LEU A 309 -1.63 -5.17 -18.74
CA LEU A 309 -0.64 -6.26 -18.85
C LEU A 309 -0.95 -7.46 -17.95
N ASN A 310 -1.47 -7.22 -16.74
CA ASN A 310 -1.88 -8.31 -15.83
C ASN A 310 -3.03 -9.15 -16.40
N THR A 311 -3.93 -8.55 -17.18
CA THR A 311 -5.00 -9.24 -17.89
C THR A 311 -4.42 -10.06 -19.04
N LEU A 312 -3.54 -9.48 -19.86
CA LEU A 312 -2.86 -10.19 -20.94
C LEU A 312 -2.07 -11.40 -20.42
N ARG A 313 -1.38 -11.26 -19.29
CA ARG A 313 -0.65 -12.35 -18.63
C ARG A 313 -1.57 -13.49 -18.19
N ARG A 314 -2.68 -13.16 -17.51
CA ARG A 314 -3.66 -14.18 -17.10
C ARG A 314 -4.26 -14.87 -18.32
N GLU A 315 -4.67 -14.11 -19.34
CA GLU A 315 -5.19 -14.67 -20.60
C GLU A 315 -4.19 -15.63 -21.24
N ALA A 316 -2.91 -15.24 -21.34
CA ALA A 316 -1.85 -16.08 -21.89
C ALA A 316 -1.64 -17.39 -21.09
N ILE A 317 -1.62 -17.32 -19.75
CA ILE A 317 -1.54 -18.51 -18.88
C ILE A 317 -2.73 -19.44 -19.12
N LEU A 318 -3.94 -18.89 -19.18
CA LEU A 318 -5.16 -19.67 -19.35
C LEU A 318 -5.18 -20.37 -20.71
N THR A 319 -4.82 -19.66 -21.78
CA THR A 319 -4.66 -20.23 -23.13
C THR A 319 -3.63 -21.35 -23.13
N LYS A 320 -2.46 -21.17 -22.49
CA LYS A 320 -1.43 -22.22 -22.43
C LYS A 320 -1.86 -23.44 -21.63
N LEU A 321 -2.52 -23.26 -20.49
CA LEU A 321 -3.11 -24.37 -19.72
C LEU A 321 -4.20 -25.12 -20.53
N GLU A 322 -4.89 -24.40 -21.42
CA GLU A 322 -5.85 -24.98 -22.37
C GLU A 322 -5.19 -25.85 -23.43
N GLU A 323 -4.21 -25.31 -24.14
CA GLU A 323 -3.40 -26.01 -25.14
C GLU A 323 -2.69 -27.25 -24.58
N LEU A 324 -2.20 -27.17 -23.35
CA LEU A 324 -1.53 -28.28 -22.66
C LEU A 324 -2.48 -29.36 -22.16
N GLY A 325 -3.80 -29.13 -22.23
CA GLY A 325 -4.81 -30.10 -21.76
C GLY A 325 -4.85 -30.29 -20.24
N ALA A 326 -4.39 -29.32 -19.45
CA ALA A 326 -4.37 -29.44 -18.00
C ALA A 326 -5.80 -29.43 -17.41
N THR A 327 -6.07 -30.35 -16.48
CA THR A 327 -7.36 -30.46 -15.78
C THR A 327 -7.23 -30.19 -14.28
N THR A 328 -6.04 -30.42 -13.72
CA THR A 328 -5.69 -30.14 -12.33
C THR A 328 -4.57 -29.11 -12.29
N VAL A 329 -4.85 -27.94 -11.69
CA VAL A 329 -3.95 -26.78 -11.71
C VAL A 329 -3.72 -26.27 -10.30
N ILE A 330 -2.46 -26.01 -9.96
CA ILE A 330 -2.07 -25.29 -8.74
C ILE A 330 -1.40 -23.95 -9.08
N ASP A 331 -1.93 -22.88 -8.50
CA ASP A 331 -1.40 -21.53 -8.56
C ASP A 331 -0.51 -21.31 -7.33
N LEU A 332 0.80 -21.24 -7.55
CA LEU A 332 1.84 -21.17 -6.52
C LEU A 332 2.28 -19.72 -6.37
N GLY A 333 1.86 -19.06 -5.28
CA GLY A 333 1.92 -17.59 -5.16
C GLY A 333 0.65 -16.93 -5.66
N CYS A 334 -0.52 -17.48 -5.31
CA CYS A 334 -1.80 -17.09 -5.90
C CYS A 334 -2.27 -15.67 -5.55
N GLY A 335 -1.61 -14.99 -4.61
CA GLY A 335 -1.94 -13.66 -4.14
C GLY A 335 -3.40 -13.56 -3.71
N GLN A 336 -4.11 -12.58 -4.26
CA GLN A 336 -5.52 -12.33 -3.99
C GLN A 336 -6.47 -13.23 -4.80
N GLY A 337 -5.97 -14.28 -5.47
CA GLY A 337 -6.79 -15.30 -6.14
C GLY A 337 -7.30 -14.92 -7.52
N GLU A 338 -6.67 -13.97 -8.22
CA GLU A 338 -7.10 -13.49 -9.54
C GLU A 338 -7.04 -14.57 -10.62
N LEU A 339 -5.98 -15.39 -10.64
CA LEU A 339 -5.88 -16.53 -11.57
C LEU A 339 -6.78 -17.69 -11.12
N VAL A 340 -6.78 -18.01 -9.82
CA VAL A 340 -7.70 -19.01 -9.23
C VAL A 340 -9.16 -18.74 -9.62
N GLY A 341 -9.61 -17.48 -9.52
CA GLY A 341 -10.96 -17.07 -9.92
C GLY A 341 -11.24 -17.36 -11.39
N ALA A 342 -10.30 -17.01 -12.27
CA ALA A 342 -10.40 -17.23 -13.71
C ALA A 342 -10.28 -18.71 -14.13
N LEU A 343 -9.60 -19.55 -13.34
CA LEU A 343 -9.59 -21.00 -13.53
C LEU A 343 -10.96 -21.58 -13.15
N LEU A 344 -11.57 -21.12 -12.06
CA LEU A 344 -12.85 -21.65 -11.58
C LEU A 344 -14.04 -21.30 -12.48
N THR A 345 -13.95 -20.27 -13.33
CA THR A 345 -14.99 -19.96 -14.33
C THR A 345 -14.99 -20.95 -15.50
N ARG A 346 -13.91 -21.71 -15.69
CA ARG A 346 -13.79 -22.72 -16.75
C ARG A 346 -14.07 -24.11 -16.20
N PRO A 347 -15.11 -24.82 -16.68
CA PRO A 347 -15.46 -26.15 -16.17
C PRO A 347 -14.36 -27.22 -16.33
N ARG A 348 -13.49 -27.09 -17.33
CA ARG A 348 -12.42 -28.06 -17.64
C ARG A 348 -11.41 -28.28 -16.50
N PHE A 349 -11.22 -27.26 -15.65
CA PHE A 349 -10.29 -27.35 -14.53
C PHE A 349 -10.99 -28.03 -13.35
N ALA A 350 -10.98 -29.36 -13.35
CA ALA A 350 -11.65 -30.21 -12.36
C ALA A 350 -11.10 -30.05 -10.94
N ARG A 351 -9.81 -29.68 -10.80
CA ARG A 351 -9.20 -29.36 -9.51
C ARG A 351 -8.36 -28.10 -9.63
N VAL A 352 -8.65 -27.10 -8.82
CA VAL A 352 -7.93 -25.84 -8.74
C VAL A 352 -7.42 -25.66 -7.32
N SER A 353 -6.15 -25.34 -7.16
CA SER A 353 -5.60 -25.00 -5.86
C SER A 353 -4.82 -23.69 -5.91
N GLY A 354 -4.98 -22.88 -4.87
CA GLY A 354 -4.20 -21.66 -4.68
C GLY A 354 -3.37 -21.78 -3.41
N MET A 355 -2.07 -21.57 -3.53
CA MET A 355 -1.15 -21.50 -2.41
C MET A 355 -0.52 -20.12 -2.35
N ASP A 356 -0.42 -19.54 -1.16
CA ASP A 356 0.38 -18.35 -0.94
C ASP A 356 1.11 -18.41 0.40
N VAL A 357 2.25 -17.73 0.50
CA VAL A 357 2.98 -17.57 1.77
C VAL A 357 2.26 -16.62 2.72
N SER A 358 1.51 -15.67 2.16
CA SER A 358 0.74 -14.66 2.88
C SER A 358 -0.66 -15.18 3.25
N PRO A 359 -0.93 -15.43 4.54
CA PRO A 359 -2.29 -15.79 4.98
C PRO A 359 -3.29 -14.65 4.74
N MET A 360 -2.82 -13.40 4.71
CA MET A 360 -3.65 -12.24 4.37
C MET A 360 -4.10 -12.29 2.90
N ALA A 361 -3.20 -12.63 1.97
CA ALA A 361 -3.55 -12.76 0.56
C ALA A 361 -4.61 -13.85 0.34
N LEU A 362 -4.47 -15.00 1.01
CA LEU A 362 -5.46 -16.08 1.00
C LEU A 362 -6.81 -15.67 1.59
N THR A 363 -6.82 -14.86 2.65
CA THR A 363 -8.05 -14.31 3.24
C THR A 363 -8.77 -13.38 2.26
N ILE A 364 -8.01 -12.52 1.55
CA ILE A 364 -8.56 -11.66 0.50
C ILE A 364 -9.08 -12.50 -0.67
N ALA A 365 -8.34 -13.53 -1.09
CA ALA A 365 -8.76 -14.45 -2.14
C ALA A 365 -10.07 -15.16 -1.76
N ALA A 366 -10.17 -15.68 -0.54
CA ALA A 366 -11.39 -16.30 -0.01
C ALA A 366 -12.60 -15.38 -0.11
N ARG A 367 -12.44 -14.11 0.29
CA ARG A 367 -13.49 -13.09 0.22
C ARG A 367 -13.86 -12.74 -1.22
N LYS A 368 -12.88 -12.47 -2.08
CA LYS A 368 -13.09 -12.12 -3.50
C LYS A 368 -13.78 -13.25 -4.27
N LEU A 369 -13.40 -14.50 -3.99
CA LEU A 369 -14.01 -15.70 -4.55
C LEU A 369 -15.38 -16.01 -3.93
N ARG A 370 -15.80 -15.26 -2.90
CA ARG A 370 -17.05 -15.44 -2.15
C ARG A 370 -17.20 -16.88 -1.65
N LEU A 371 -16.14 -17.43 -1.03
CA LEU A 371 -16.11 -18.83 -0.59
C LEU A 371 -17.34 -19.26 0.23
N ASP A 372 -17.82 -18.41 1.13
CA ASP A 372 -18.96 -18.70 2.01
C ASP A 372 -20.30 -18.81 1.26
N ARG A 373 -20.39 -18.23 0.06
CA ARG A 373 -21.57 -18.26 -0.81
C ARG A 373 -21.32 -19.01 -2.12
N MET A 374 -20.19 -19.72 -2.22
CA MET A 374 -19.80 -20.41 -3.45
C MET A 374 -20.63 -21.69 -3.61
N PRO A 375 -21.26 -21.94 -4.77
CA PRO A 375 -22.00 -23.17 -5.00
C PRO A 375 -21.13 -24.42 -4.78
N ASP A 376 -21.69 -25.46 -4.16
CA ASP A 376 -20.95 -26.67 -3.74
C ASP A 376 -20.14 -27.31 -4.87
N ALA A 377 -20.72 -27.40 -6.08
CA ALA A 377 -20.02 -27.94 -7.25
C ALA A 377 -18.75 -27.15 -7.63
N ARG A 378 -18.76 -25.82 -7.44
CA ARG A 378 -17.59 -24.96 -7.66
C ARG A 378 -16.64 -25.03 -6.47
N ARG A 379 -17.17 -25.08 -5.24
CA ARG A 379 -16.40 -25.16 -4.00
C ARG A 379 -15.59 -26.45 -3.90
N ALA A 380 -16.17 -27.59 -4.30
CA ALA A 380 -15.54 -28.91 -4.30
C ALA A 380 -14.27 -28.98 -5.18
N ARG A 381 -14.18 -28.11 -6.19
CA ARG A 381 -13.02 -28.02 -7.09
C ARG A 381 -11.88 -27.20 -6.50
N LEU A 382 -12.13 -26.36 -5.48
CA LEU A 382 -11.20 -25.35 -4.98
C LEU A 382 -10.58 -25.74 -3.63
N THR A 383 -9.25 -25.75 -3.56
CA THR A 383 -8.51 -25.72 -2.28
C THR A 383 -7.65 -24.47 -2.19
N LEU A 384 -7.76 -23.72 -1.09
CA LEU A 384 -6.82 -22.64 -0.76
C LEU A 384 -6.04 -23.03 0.49
N PHE A 385 -4.73 -22.85 0.50
CA PHE A 385 -3.91 -23.17 1.67
C PHE A 385 -2.64 -22.34 1.75
N GLN A 386 -2.17 -22.12 2.98
CA GLN A 386 -0.89 -21.46 3.20
C GLN A 386 0.26 -22.45 2.99
N GLY A 387 1.30 -21.99 2.31
CA GLY A 387 2.54 -22.73 2.10
C GLY A 387 3.63 -21.82 1.55
N ALA A 388 4.86 -22.33 1.45
CA ALA A 388 5.99 -21.58 0.93
C ALA A 388 6.82 -22.45 -0.01
N LEU A 389 7.35 -21.84 -1.08
CA LEU A 389 8.11 -22.53 -2.11
C LEU A 389 9.53 -22.91 -1.68
N THR A 390 9.94 -22.56 -0.46
CA THR A 390 11.25 -22.92 0.10
C THR A 390 11.21 -24.17 0.97
N TYR A 391 10.03 -24.79 1.16
CA TYR A 391 9.87 -26.02 1.94
C TYR A 391 9.09 -27.05 1.13
N THR A 392 9.46 -28.32 1.28
CA THR A 392 8.74 -29.41 0.62
C THR A 392 7.38 -29.62 1.25
N ASP A 393 6.32 -29.61 0.44
CA ASP A 393 4.95 -29.86 0.87
C ASP A 393 4.30 -30.88 -0.07
N LYS A 394 3.80 -31.98 0.51
CA LYS A 394 3.16 -33.08 -0.25
C LYS A 394 1.89 -32.61 -0.98
N ARG A 395 1.26 -31.52 -0.53
CA ARG A 395 0.06 -30.95 -1.14
C ARG A 395 0.33 -30.32 -2.51
N LEU A 396 1.60 -30.11 -2.89
CA LEU A 396 2.00 -29.55 -4.19
C LEU A 396 2.09 -30.60 -5.30
N SER A 397 2.12 -31.89 -4.96
CA SER A 397 2.21 -32.98 -5.92
C SER A 397 0.86 -33.37 -6.51
N GLY A 398 0.88 -34.02 -7.68
CA GLY A 398 -0.31 -34.62 -8.30
C GLY A 398 -1.19 -33.65 -9.10
N TYR A 399 -0.64 -32.51 -9.52
CA TYR A 399 -1.27 -31.61 -10.48
C TYR A 399 -0.69 -31.82 -11.89
N ASP A 400 -1.53 -31.64 -12.90
CA ASP A 400 -1.10 -31.61 -14.30
C ASP A 400 -0.21 -30.41 -14.56
N ALA A 401 -0.57 -29.25 -13.98
CA ALA A 401 0.17 -28.01 -14.15
C ALA A 401 0.34 -27.23 -12.83
N ALA A 402 1.53 -26.67 -12.63
CA ALA A 402 1.78 -25.63 -11.64
C ALA A 402 2.06 -24.29 -12.32
N VAL A 403 1.55 -23.20 -11.76
CA VAL A 403 1.76 -21.84 -12.27
C VAL A 403 2.50 -21.02 -11.22
N LEU A 404 3.58 -20.36 -11.64
CA LEU A 404 4.30 -19.33 -10.88
C LEU A 404 4.17 -18.02 -11.66
N MET A 405 3.06 -17.32 -11.46
CA MET A 405 2.77 -16.08 -12.19
C MET A 405 3.24 -14.87 -11.39
N GLU A 406 4.39 -14.30 -11.76
CA GLU A 406 5.05 -13.19 -11.04
C GLU A 406 5.41 -13.55 -9.59
N VAL A 407 6.29 -14.55 -9.45
CA VAL A 407 6.61 -15.14 -8.14
C VAL A 407 8.11 -15.24 -7.91
N ILE A 408 8.87 -15.64 -8.94
CA ILE A 408 10.29 -15.93 -8.79
C ILE A 408 11.08 -14.66 -8.43
N GLU A 409 10.68 -13.51 -8.96
CA GLU A 409 11.26 -12.19 -8.74
C GLU A 409 11.09 -11.69 -7.30
N HIS A 410 10.16 -12.27 -6.55
CA HIS A 410 9.95 -11.96 -5.13
C HIS A 410 10.75 -12.88 -4.19
N VAL A 411 11.44 -13.88 -4.74
CA VAL A 411 12.26 -14.82 -3.96
C VAL A 411 13.70 -14.29 -3.90
N ASP A 412 14.28 -14.30 -2.70
CA ASP A 412 15.70 -13.93 -2.55
C ASP A 412 16.58 -14.88 -3.39
N PRO A 413 17.54 -14.40 -4.20
CA PRO A 413 18.32 -15.25 -5.11
C PRO A 413 18.96 -16.50 -4.45
N PRO A 414 19.48 -16.44 -3.21
CA PRO A 414 20.00 -17.64 -2.52
C PRO A 414 18.95 -18.73 -2.23
N ARG A 415 17.65 -18.39 -2.28
CA ARG A 415 16.53 -19.31 -2.03
C ARG A 415 15.93 -19.90 -3.31
N LEU A 416 16.28 -19.38 -4.49
CA LEU A 416 15.81 -19.93 -5.77
C LEU A 416 16.12 -21.43 -5.94
N PRO A 417 17.31 -21.96 -5.56
CA PRO A 417 17.57 -23.39 -5.66
C PRO A 417 16.60 -24.26 -4.83
N ALA A 418 16.11 -23.73 -3.70
CA ALA A 418 15.11 -24.42 -2.89
C ALA A 418 13.74 -24.46 -3.61
N LEU A 419 13.32 -23.34 -4.21
CA LEU A 419 12.13 -23.28 -5.07
C LEU A 419 12.23 -24.27 -6.23
N GLU A 420 13.37 -24.28 -6.92
CA GLU A 420 13.64 -25.20 -8.02
C GLU A 420 13.45 -26.66 -7.57
N GLN A 421 14.04 -27.05 -6.43
CA GLN A 421 13.90 -28.40 -5.89
C GLN A 421 12.47 -28.74 -5.47
N VAL A 422 11.76 -27.80 -4.82
CA VAL A 422 10.40 -28.01 -4.34
C VAL A 422 9.44 -28.17 -5.51
N VAL A 423 9.49 -27.29 -6.52
CA VAL A 423 8.56 -27.28 -7.65
C VAL A 423 8.92 -28.34 -8.69
N PHE A 424 10.13 -28.30 -9.24
CA PHE A 424 10.53 -29.14 -10.36
C PHE A 424 11.03 -30.52 -9.90
N GLY A 425 11.63 -30.61 -8.72
CA GLY A 425 12.16 -31.86 -8.18
C GLY A 425 11.12 -32.71 -7.45
N ARG A 426 10.37 -32.10 -6.50
CA ARG A 426 9.49 -32.83 -5.56
C ARG A 426 8.01 -32.79 -5.94
N ALA A 427 7.46 -31.61 -6.23
CA ALA A 427 6.09 -31.48 -6.70
C ALA A 427 5.93 -32.12 -8.09
N ARG A 428 6.91 -31.87 -8.96
CA ARG A 428 7.14 -32.49 -10.28
C ARG A 428 5.85 -32.62 -11.12
N PRO A 429 5.08 -31.53 -11.32
CA PRO A 429 3.91 -31.57 -12.19
C PRO A 429 4.32 -31.82 -13.63
N ARG A 430 3.39 -32.29 -14.47
CA ARG A 430 3.67 -32.53 -15.90
C ARG A 430 4.06 -31.24 -16.62
N HIS A 431 3.46 -30.12 -16.24
CA HIS A 431 3.75 -28.79 -16.77
C HIS A 431 4.04 -27.78 -15.66
N VAL A 432 5.00 -26.88 -15.87
CA VAL A 432 5.21 -25.69 -15.02
C VAL A 432 5.19 -24.47 -15.91
N LEU A 433 4.35 -23.48 -15.59
CA LEU A 433 4.32 -22.20 -16.29
C LEU A 433 4.91 -21.14 -15.35
N VAL A 434 5.93 -20.44 -15.79
CA VAL A 434 6.59 -19.37 -15.02
C VAL A 434 6.47 -18.07 -15.80
N THR A 435 6.02 -17.00 -15.15
CA THR A 435 6.15 -15.64 -15.69
C THR A 435 6.96 -14.77 -14.77
N THR A 436 7.72 -13.85 -15.37
CA THR A 436 8.52 -12.84 -14.67
C THR A 436 8.59 -11.56 -15.51
N PRO A 437 8.79 -10.39 -14.91
CA PRO A 437 9.10 -9.17 -15.63
C PRO A 437 10.33 -9.32 -16.53
N ASN A 438 10.32 -8.59 -17.64
CA ASN A 438 11.52 -8.34 -18.45
C ASN A 438 12.11 -6.98 -18.08
N VAL A 439 13.30 -6.97 -17.50
CA VAL A 439 13.98 -5.71 -17.11
C VAL A 439 14.40 -4.88 -18.33
N GLU A 440 14.66 -5.51 -19.48
CA GLU A 440 15.03 -4.80 -20.72
C GLU A 440 13.89 -3.89 -21.19
N TYR A 441 12.64 -4.29 -20.95
CA TYR A 441 11.47 -3.49 -21.31
C TYR A 441 11.27 -2.26 -20.43
N ASN A 442 11.90 -2.20 -19.25
CA ASN A 442 11.59 -1.17 -18.26
C ASN A 442 11.82 0.27 -18.76
N VAL A 443 12.72 0.44 -19.73
CA VAL A 443 12.98 1.73 -20.38
C VAL A 443 11.76 2.29 -21.12
N ARG A 444 10.75 1.47 -21.44
CA ARG A 444 9.47 1.88 -22.04
C ARG A 444 8.48 2.43 -21.01
N TYR A 445 8.71 2.23 -19.72
CA TYR A 445 7.87 2.80 -18.68
C TYR A 445 8.38 4.19 -18.31
N GLU A 446 7.65 5.21 -18.74
CA GLU A 446 7.91 6.59 -18.36
C GLU A 446 7.95 6.73 -16.83
N PHE A 447 8.97 7.40 -16.30
CA PHE A 447 9.21 7.61 -14.86
C PHE A 447 9.59 6.37 -14.03
N LEU A 448 9.81 5.20 -14.63
CA LEU A 448 10.34 4.05 -13.92
C LEU A 448 11.86 4.16 -13.75
N THR A 449 12.34 4.03 -12.50
CA THR A 449 13.77 3.92 -12.19
C THR A 449 13.99 2.66 -11.36
N GLY A 450 14.92 1.80 -11.80
CA GLY A 450 15.18 0.50 -11.16
C GLY A 450 14.15 -0.58 -11.52
N LEU A 451 13.78 -1.39 -10.53
CA LEU A 451 12.82 -2.50 -10.70
C LEU A 451 11.38 -1.95 -10.80
N ARG A 452 10.54 -2.60 -11.62
CA ARG A 452 9.13 -2.31 -11.86
C ARG A 452 8.28 -2.31 -10.60
N HIS A 453 8.64 -3.12 -9.61
CA HIS A 453 7.94 -3.17 -8.33
C HIS A 453 8.94 -3.12 -7.16
N PRO A 454 8.65 -2.36 -6.09
CA PRO A 454 9.55 -2.23 -4.94
C PRO A 454 9.77 -3.55 -4.16
N ASP A 455 8.82 -4.48 -4.26
CA ASP A 455 8.93 -5.79 -3.61
C ASP A 455 9.69 -6.83 -4.46
N HIS A 456 10.18 -6.46 -5.66
CA HIS A 456 11.05 -7.33 -6.43
C HIS A 456 12.44 -7.39 -5.80
N ARG A 457 13.01 -8.60 -5.74
CA ARG A 457 14.39 -8.86 -5.35
C ARG A 457 15.34 -8.75 -6.53
N PHE A 458 14.85 -9.04 -7.73
CA PHE A 458 15.56 -8.92 -8.99
C PHE A 458 14.55 -8.82 -10.14
N GLU A 459 15.00 -8.37 -11.31
CA GLU A 459 14.30 -8.58 -12.57
C GLU A 459 15.32 -9.03 -13.61
N TRP A 460 15.02 -10.11 -14.30
CA TRP A 460 15.94 -10.70 -15.27
C TRP A 460 15.75 -10.11 -16.66
N THR A 461 16.85 -10.01 -17.39
CA THR A 461 16.87 -9.92 -18.85
C THR A 461 16.34 -11.22 -19.48
N ARG A 462 16.02 -11.19 -20.78
CA ARG A 462 15.67 -12.38 -21.56
C ARG A 462 16.75 -13.45 -21.54
N ALA A 463 18.02 -13.03 -21.61
CA ALA A 463 19.15 -13.95 -21.56
C ALA A 463 19.26 -14.64 -20.18
N GLU A 464 19.11 -13.89 -19.09
CA GLU A 464 19.18 -14.44 -17.73
C GLU A 464 18.02 -15.40 -17.44
N PHE A 465 16.79 -15.03 -17.81
CA PHE A 465 15.63 -15.90 -17.65
C PHE A 465 15.75 -17.17 -18.50
N ALA A 466 16.17 -17.05 -19.76
CA ALA A 466 16.38 -18.20 -20.64
C ALA A 466 17.48 -19.14 -20.10
N GLY A 467 18.58 -18.57 -19.59
CA GLY A 467 19.67 -19.32 -18.98
C GLY A 467 19.24 -20.06 -17.70
N TRP A 468 18.51 -19.39 -16.81
CA TRP A 468 17.93 -20.01 -15.62
C TRP A 468 16.96 -21.14 -16.01
N ALA A 469 16.01 -20.86 -16.90
CA ALA A 469 14.98 -21.80 -17.29
C ALA A 469 15.57 -23.05 -17.97
N THR A 470 16.52 -22.88 -18.88
CA THR A 470 17.19 -24.00 -19.56
C THR A 470 17.97 -24.86 -18.58
N ARG A 471 18.67 -24.25 -17.61
CA ARG A 471 19.40 -24.98 -16.56
C ARG A 471 18.46 -25.78 -15.66
N VAL A 472 17.36 -25.17 -15.20
CA VAL A 472 16.35 -25.85 -14.38
C VAL A 472 15.72 -27.00 -15.15
N ALA A 473 15.38 -26.76 -16.43
CA ALA A 473 14.79 -27.76 -17.29
C ALA A 473 15.70 -29.00 -17.43
N GLY A 474 16.97 -28.78 -17.80
CA GLY A 474 17.96 -29.86 -17.91
C GLY A 474 18.23 -30.59 -16.59
N ARG A 475 18.25 -29.88 -15.46
CA ARG A 475 18.50 -30.48 -14.13
C ARG A 475 17.39 -31.41 -13.67
N TYR A 476 16.13 -31.09 -13.97
CA TYR A 476 14.97 -31.81 -13.43
C TYR A 476 14.22 -32.67 -14.46
N GLY A 477 14.70 -32.72 -15.70
CA GLY A 477 14.12 -33.55 -16.77
C GLY A 477 12.92 -32.90 -17.47
N TYR A 478 12.91 -31.58 -17.58
CA TYR A 478 11.93 -30.83 -18.35
C TYR A 478 12.54 -30.33 -19.66
N GLN A 479 11.68 -30.08 -20.64
CA GLN A 479 11.96 -29.19 -21.78
C GLN A 479 11.27 -27.85 -21.53
N VAL A 480 11.84 -26.75 -21.99
CA VAL A 480 11.26 -25.41 -21.82
C VAL A 480 11.05 -24.72 -23.17
N ALA A 481 9.87 -24.15 -23.36
CA ALA A 481 9.53 -23.27 -24.47
C ALA A 481 9.25 -21.85 -23.94
N PHE A 482 9.67 -20.82 -24.67
CA PHE A 482 9.45 -19.43 -24.30
C PHE A 482 8.30 -18.83 -25.11
N ALA A 483 7.48 -17.99 -24.47
CA ALA A 483 6.39 -17.29 -25.11
C ALA A 483 6.34 -15.82 -24.66
N PRO A 484 6.02 -14.88 -25.56
CA PRO A 484 5.88 -13.48 -25.20
C PRO A 484 4.53 -13.21 -24.51
N VAL A 485 4.52 -12.20 -23.63
CA VAL A 485 3.30 -11.71 -22.97
C VAL A 485 3.31 -10.17 -22.97
N GLY A 486 2.32 -9.59 -23.64
CA GLY A 486 2.24 -8.14 -23.88
C GLY A 486 2.79 -7.76 -25.24
N ASP A 487 2.98 -6.46 -25.46
CA ASP A 487 3.51 -5.93 -26.71
C ASP A 487 4.96 -6.39 -26.89
N ASP A 488 5.21 -7.15 -27.96
CA ASP A 488 6.53 -7.71 -28.25
C ASP A 488 7.36 -6.66 -28.99
N ASP A 489 8.15 -5.90 -28.23
CA ASP A 489 9.02 -4.87 -28.77
C ASP A 489 10.16 -5.51 -29.59
N PRO A 490 10.41 -5.08 -30.84
CA PRO A 490 11.43 -5.70 -31.70
C PRO A 490 12.84 -5.71 -31.10
N GLU A 491 13.17 -4.72 -30.27
CA GLU A 491 14.50 -4.58 -29.65
C GLU A 491 14.51 -5.18 -28.24
N LEU A 492 13.50 -4.84 -27.43
CA LEU A 492 13.47 -5.13 -26.00
C LEU A 492 12.74 -6.44 -25.66
N GLY A 493 11.96 -6.98 -26.59
CA GLY A 493 11.06 -8.11 -26.40
C GLY A 493 9.79 -7.75 -25.61
N PRO A 494 9.09 -8.72 -25.03
CA PRO A 494 7.83 -8.46 -24.34
C PRO A 494 8.07 -7.89 -22.92
N PRO A 495 7.12 -7.14 -22.34
CA PRO A 495 7.22 -6.64 -20.97
C PRO A 495 7.17 -7.74 -19.91
N THR A 496 6.59 -8.91 -20.24
CA THR A 496 6.57 -10.10 -19.39
C THR A 496 7.11 -11.27 -20.18
N GLN A 497 7.97 -12.06 -19.53
CA GLN A 497 8.55 -13.27 -20.07
C GLN A 497 7.75 -14.47 -19.58
N MET A 498 7.48 -15.46 -20.44
CA MET A 498 6.88 -16.73 -20.03
C MET A 498 7.76 -17.91 -20.42
N GLY A 499 8.01 -18.81 -19.47
CA GLY A 499 8.63 -20.11 -19.69
C GLY A 499 7.62 -21.22 -19.41
N VAL A 500 7.41 -22.09 -20.40
CA VAL A 500 6.51 -23.25 -20.32
C VAL A 500 7.35 -24.51 -20.29
N PHE A 501 7.46 -25.11 -19.11
CA PHE A 501 8.21 -26.33 -18.86
C PHE A 501 7.29 -27.54 -19.03
N THR A 502 7.74 -28.55 -19.76
CA THR A 502 7.04 -29.82 -19.93
C THR A 502 7.97 -30.96 -19.56
N LEU A 503 7.52 -31.83 -18.64
CA LEU A 503 8.30 -32.96 -18.17
C LEU A 503 8.53 -33.94 -19.33
N ASP A 504 9.79 -34.30 -19.59
CA ASP A 504 10.13 -35.26 -20.62
C ASP A 504 9.82 -36.67 -20.10
N GLN A 505 8.83 -37.33 -20.71
CA GLN A 505 8.33 -38.65 -20.32
C GLN A 505 9.34 -39.79 -20.54
N ARG A 506 10.53 -39.49 -21.08
CA ARG A 506 11.62 -40.45 -21.30
C ARG A 506 12.67 -40.48 -20.17
N SER A 507 12.49 -39.68 -19.12
CA SER A 507 13.47 -39.47 -18.03
C SER A 507 13.19 -40.25 -16.76
#